data_AF-A0A357K4N4-F1
#
_entry.id   AF-A0A357K4N4-F1
#
_cell.length_a   1.000
_cell.length_b   1.000
_cell.length_c   1.000
_cell.angle_alpha   90.00
_cell.angle_beta   90.00
_cell.angle_gamma   90.00
#
_symmetry.space_group_name_H-M   'P 1'
#
loop_
_entity.id
_entity.type
_entity.pdbx_description
1 polymer ?
#
loop_
_entity_poly.entity_id
_entity_poly.type
_entity_poly.pdbx_seq_one_letter_code
_entity_poly.pdbx_strand_id
1 'polypeptide(L)'
;MKNLGLLSWLSKKKLTDEQVANIFVNTSFETVEQGWPQVTAFLNAAPEFDSCPQLNEDDYGKFLMIVVSANLSLIPKHFDPGVDRAIIQRCCAKFGFALGLPPESFARKVKEFRNFMKEINRPSKNTLTAMTRAVCYKYGVIAHQEPYFRDMNVPNPILQKNLRELMEHFLWDWEDFVDQYRVVLAPSEEQA
;
A
#
# COMPACT_ATOMS: atom_id res chain seq x y z
N MET A 1 -33.49 15.90 15.51
CA MET A 1 -32.08 15.93 15.05
C MET A 1 -31.75 14.66 14.23
N LYS A 2 -32.26 14.53 12.99
CA LYS A 2 -32.06 13.30 12.17
C LYS A 2 -31.64 13.54 10.69
N ASN A 3 -31.49 14.78 10.23
CA ASN A 3 -31.27 15.07 8.80
C ASN A 3 -29.89 15.65 8.43
N LEU A 4 -28.98 15.84 9.39
CA LEU A 4 -27.65 16.39 9.10
C LEU A 4 -26.78 15.43 8.26
N GLY A 5 -26.91 14.11 8.49
CA GLY A 5 -26.15 13.09 7.75
C GLY A 5 -26.54 12.97 6.27
N LEU A 6 -27.84 13.04 5.95
CA LEU A 6 -28.33 12.99 4.56
C LEU A 6 -27.96 14.25 3.77
N LEU A 7 -28.02 15.43 4.40
CA LEU A 7 -27.61 16.69 3.77
C LEU A 7 -26.10 16.74 3.52
N SER A 8 -25.29 16.27 4.49
CA SER A 8 -23.83 16.14 4.34
C SER A 8 -23.44 15.12 3.26
N TRP A 9 -24.13 13.98 3.19
CA TRP A 9 -23.91 12.99 2.13
C TRP A 9 -24.26 13.52 0.73
N LEU A 10 -25.31 14.34 0.63
CA LEU A 10 -25.71 14.98 -0.64
C LEU A 10 -24.70 16.03 -1.11
N SER A 11 -23.96 16.68 -0.21
CA SER A 11 -22.90 17.64 -0.56
C SER A 11 -21.57 16.99 -1.00
N LYS A 12 -21.33 15.72 -0.69
CA LYS A 12 -20.12 15.01 -1.14
C LYS A 12 -20.09 14.87 -2.66
N LYS A 13 -18.90 15.05 -3.25
CA LYS A 13 -18.72 14.87 -4.69
C LYS A 13 -18.89 13.39 -5.03
N LYS A 14 -19.71 13.09 -6.03
CA LYS A 14 -20.00 11.71 -6.46
C LYS A 14 -18.85 11.19 -7.33
N LEU A 15 -18.33 10.03 -6.99
CA LEU A 15 -17.41 9.25 -7.82
C LEU A 15 -17.98 7.85 -8.08
N THR A 16 -17.64 7.26 -9.21
CA THR A 16 -17.84 5.82 -9.44
C THR A 16 -16.67 5.03 -8.87
N ASP A 17 -16.89 3.76 -8.51
CA ASP A 17 -15.83 2.78 -8.19
C ASP A 17 -14.73 2.72 -9.26
N GLU A 18 -15.08 2.88 -10.53
CA GLU A 18 -14.14 3.03 -11.65
C GLU A 18 -13.26 4.29 -11.55
N GLN A 19 -13.85 5.44 -11.21
CA GLN A 19 -13.10 6.67 -10.99
C GLN A 19 -12.18 6.57 -9.77
N VAL A 20 -12.68 5.99 -8.67
CA VAL A 20 -11.90 5.73 -7.46
C VAL A 20 -10.69 4.86 -7.80
N ALA A 21 -10.91 3.76 -8.54
CA ALA A 21 -9.82 2.85 -8.92
C ALA A 21 -8.79 3.53 -9.82
N ASN A 22 -9.22 4.37 -10.78
CA ASN A 22 -8.30 5.14 -11.62
C ASN A 22 -7.43 6.10 -10.79
N ILE A 23 -8.05 6.87 -9.90
CA ILE A 23 -7.34 7.81 -9.02
C ILE A 23 -6.34 7.05 -8.15
N PHE A 24 -6.80 6.00 -7.47
CA PHE A 24 -5.96 5.21 -6.57
C PHE A 24 -4.76 4.58 -7.27
N VAL A 25 -4.95 3.98 -8.45
CA VAL A 25 -3.89 3.29 -9.20
C VAL A 25 -2.84 4.28 -9.68
N ASN A 26 -3.25 5.37 -10.33
CA ASN A 26 -2.32 6.36 -10.88
C ASN A 26 -1.51 7.04 -9.78
N THR A 27 -2.17 7.48 -8.72
CA THR A 27 -1.48 8.09 -7.57
C THR A 27 -0.58 7.07 -6.87
N SER A 28 -0.97 5.80 -6.75
CA SER A 28 -0.07 4.78 -6.17
C SER A 28 1.20 4.57 -6.98
N PHE A 29 1.12 4.55 -8.31
CA PHE A 29 2.31 4.50 -9.16
C PHE A 29 3.18 5.73 -8.95
N GLU A 30 2.58 6.91 -9.06
CA GLU A 30 3.30 8.18 -8.91
C GLU A 30 4.00 8.29 -7.54
N THR A 31 3.28 8.03 -6.44
CA THR A 31 3.84 8.07 -5.08
C THR A 31 4.99 7.08 -4.91
N VAL A 32 4.88 5.88 -5.47
CA VAL A 32 5.92 4.84 -5.34
C VAL A 32 7.13 5.18 -6.20
N GLU A 33 6.94 5.59 -7.46
CA GLU A 33 8.01 5.95 -8.37
C GLU A 33 8.78 7.18 -7.87
N GLN A 34 8.07 8.17 -7.36
CA GLN A 34 8.70 9.36 -6.80
C GLN A 34 9.29 9.11 -5.43
N GLY A 35 8.74 8.18 -4.64
CA GLY A 35 9.08 7.95 -3.23
C GLY A 35 10.12 6.85 -2.97
N TRP A 36 10.30 5.91 -3.90
CA TRP A 36 11.29 4.84 -3.74
C TRP A 36 12.74 5.34 -3.69
N PRO A 37 13.17 6.32 -4.53
CA PRO A 37 14.53 6.87 -4.45
C PRO A 37 14.91 7.46 -3.08
N GLN A 38 13.94 7.99 -2.34
CA GLN A 38 14.17 8.55 -1.00
C GLN A 38 14.27 7.43 0.03
N VAL A 39 13.48 6.35 -0.12
CA VAL A 39 13.59 5.16 0.71
C VAL A 39 14.93 4.45 0.49
N THR A 40 15.39 4.31 -0.76
CA THR A 40 16.70 3.73 -1.05
C THR A 40 17.83 4.62 -0.57
N ALA A 41 17.76 5.95 -0.78
CA ALA A 41 18.76 6.89 -0.27
C ALA A 41 18.87 6.80 1.26
N PHE A 42 17.73 6.76 1.96
CA PHE A 42 17.68 6.56 3.40
C PHE A 42 18.34 5.23 3.82
N LEU A 43 17.96 4.11 3.20
CA LEU A 43 18.49 2.79 3.54
C LEU A 43 19.98 2.66 3.19
N ASN A 44 20.42 3.19 2.06
CA ASN A 44 21.82 3.12 1.65
C ASN A 44 22.74 3.96 2.55
N ALA A 45 22.21 5.02 3.18
CA ALA A 45 22.93 5.90 4.09
C ALA A 45 22.69 5.59 5.59
N ALA A 46 21.91 4.55 5.92
CA ALA A 46 21.51 4.28 7.30
C ALA A 46 22.73 3.86 8.16
N PRO A 47 23.03 4.58 9.26
CA PRO A 47 24.16 4.27 10.13
C PRO A 47 23.96 2.98 10.94
N GLU A 48 22.73 2.43 10.99
CA GLU A 48 22.42 1.17 11.64
C GLU A 48 22.94 -0.06 10.87
N PHE A 49 23.51 0.14 9.67
CA PHE A 49 24.11 -0.92 8.87
C PHE A 49 25.63 -0.96 9.00
N ASP A 50 26.17 -2.16 9.22
CA ASP A 50 27.60 -2.46 9.15
C ASP A 50 28.15 -2.34 7.72
N SER A 51 27.28 -2.47 6.71
CA SER A 51 27.62 -2.34 5.29
C SER A 51 26.46 -1.74 4.50
N CYS A 52 26.75 -0.95 3.46
CA CYS A 52 25.70 -0.39 2.61
C CYS A 52 24.93 -1.52 1.87
N PRO A 53 23.57 -1.52 1.87
CA PRO A 53 22.77 -2.50 1.15
C PRO A 53 22.78 -2.34 -0.37
N GLN A 54 23.31 -1.24 -0.91
CA GLN A 54 23.44 -0.97 -2.35
C GLN A 54 22.12 -1.15 -3.12
N LEU A 55 21.02 -0.65 -2.56
CA LEU A 55 19.70 -0.70 -3.20
C LEU A 55 19.67 0.15 -4.47
N ASN A 56 19.07 -0.40 -5.53
CA ASN A 56 18.85 0.30 -6.79
C ASN A 56 17.56 1.12 -6.74
N GLU A 57 17.65 2.39 -7.12
CA GLU A 57 16.53 3.33 -7.26
C GLU A 57 15.52 2.91 -8.34
N ASP A 58 15.90 2.01 -9.26
CA ASP A 58 14.98 1.48 -10.28
C ASP A 58 14.24 0.19 -9.84
N ASP A 59 14.65 -0.49 -8.74
CA ASP A 59 14.01 -1.74 -8.26
C ASP A 59 12.82 -1.47 -7.31
N TYR A 60 11.86 -0.64 -7.74
CA TYR A 60 10.68 -0.27 -6.93
C TYR A 60 9.54 -1.31 -6.99
N GLY A 61 9.67 -2.36 -7.80
CA GLY A 61 8.56 -3.31 -8.04
C GLY A 61 8.08 -4.03 -6.77
N LYS A 62 8.98 -4.43 -5.87
CA LYS A 62 8.60 -5.04 -4.58
C LYS A 62 7.98 -3.99 -3.66
N PHE A 63 8.49 -2.76 -3.70
CA PHE A 63 7.98 -1.63 -2.93
C PHE A 63 6.55 -1.26 -3.34
N LEU A 64 6.26 -1.18 -4.64
CA LEU A 64 4.90 -1.03 -5.19
C LEU A 64 3.95 -2.07 -4.59
N MET A 65 4.36 -3.35 -4.61
CA MET A 65 3.54 -4.43 -4.10
C MET A 65 3.28 -4.34 -2.59
N ILE A 66 4.24 -3.84 -1.80
CA ILE A 66 4.07 -3.60 -0.37
C ILE A 66 3.01 -2.51 -0.15
N VAL A 67 3.19 -1.36 -0.79
CA VAL A 67 2.32 -0.18 -0.65
C VAL A 67 0.89 -0.50 -1.11
N VAL A 68 0.74 -1.04 -2.32
CA VAL A 68 -0.58 -1.36 -2.89
C VAL A 68 -1.29 -2.43 -2.07
N SER A 69 -0.60 -3.49 -1.66
CA SER A 69 -1.23 -4.56 -0.87
C SER A 69 -1.70 -4.08 0.50
N ALA A 70 -0.96 -3.16 1.12
CA ALA A 70 -1.34 -2.55 2.37
C ALA A 70 -2.56 -1.64 2.20
N ASN A 71 -2.53 -0.71 1.23
CA ASN A 71 -3.63 0.23 1.00
C ASN A 71 -4.92 -0.46 0.55
N LEU A 72 -4.85 -1.46 -0.34
CA LEU A 72 -6.01 -2.27 -0.72
C LEU A 72 -6.59 -3.07 0.46
N SER A 73 -5.80 -3.36 1.50
CA SER A 73 -6.30 -4.05 2.68
C SER A 73 -7.11 -3.16 3.62
N LEU A 74 -7.03 -1.84 3.44
CA LEU A 74 -7.76 -0.86 4.25
C LEU A 74 -9.15 -0.55 3.68
N ILE A 75 -9.34 -0.63 2.36
CA ILE A 75 -10.61 -0.34 1.67
C ILE A 75 -11.86 -0.93 2.37
N PRO A 76 -11.89 -2.23 2.78
CA PRO A 76 -13.09 -2.80 3.43
C PRO A 76 -13.48 -2.17 4.77
N LYS A 77 -12.61 -1.33 5.35
CA LYS A 77 -12.92 -0.57 6.58
C LYS A 77 -13.69 0.73 6.31
N HIS A 78 -13.68 1.21 5.06
CA HIS A 78 -14.19 2.53 4.69
C HIS A 78 -15.39 2.47 3.75
N PHE A 79 -15.66 1.33 3.12
CA PHE A 79 -16.75 1.16 2.17
C PHE A 79 -17.65 -0.02 2.53
N ASP A 80 -18.93 0.09 2.17
CA ASP A 80 -19.90 -0.98 2.36
C ASP A 80 -19.51 -2.25 1.59
N PRO A 81 -19.86 -3.44 2.11
CA PRO A 81 -19.66 -4.69 1.39
C PRO A 81 -20.28 -4.65 -0.01
N GLY A 82 -19.48 -4.98 -1.02
CA GLY A 82 -19.87 -4.91 -2.44
C GLY A 82 -19.21 -3.73 -3.15
N VAL A 83 -19.29 -2.52 -2.58
CA VAL A 83 -18.56 -1.34 -3.10
C VAL A 83 -17.06 -1.53 -2.90
N ASP A 84 -16.65 -1.97 -1.70
CA ASP A 84 -15.26 -2.32 -1.39
C ASP A 84 -14.66 -3.34 -2.37
N ARG A 85 -15.41 -4.41 -2.65
CA ARG A 85 -15.04 -5.50 -3.57
C ARG A 85 -14.90 -4.99 -5.00
N ALA A 86 -15.85 -4.19 -5.45
CA ALA A 86 -15.82 -3.62 -6.79
C ALA A 86 -14.61 -2.69 -6.99
N ILE A 87 -14.32 -1.82 -6.01
CA ILE A 87 -13.12 -0.97 -6.03
C ILE A 87 -11.85 -1.84 -6.09
N ILE A 88 -11.72 -2.83 -5.18
CA ILE A 88 -10.54 -3.71 -5.13
C ILE A 88 -10.35 -4.46 -6.45
N GLN A 89 -11.42 -4.99 -7.04
CA GLN A 89 -11.37 -5.72 -8.31
C GLN A 89 -10.91 -4.82 -9.45
N ARG A 90 -11.46 -3.60 -9.55
CA ARG A 90 -11.06 -2.61 -10.56
C ARG A 90 -9.62 -2.16 -10.38
N CYS A 91 -9.18 -1.89 -9.15
CA CYS A 91 -7.78 -1.58 -8.87
C CYS A 91 -6.86 -2.72 -9.33
N CYS A 92 -7.17 -3.97 -8.97
CA CYS A 92 -6.36 -5.12 -9.39
C CYS A 92 -6.31 -5.29 -10.91
N ALA A 93 -7.44 -5.11 -11.61
CA ALA A 93 -7.49 -5.17 -13.06
C ALA A 93 -6.64 -4.07 -13.71
N LYS A 94 -6.72 -2.84 -13.20
CA LYS A 94 -5.96 -1.68 -13.70
C LYS A 94 -4.46 -1.81 -13.46
N PHE A 95 -4.04 -2.19 -12.26
CA PHE A 95 -2.63 -2.51 -12.01
C PHE A 95 -2.14 -3.65 -12.89
N GLY A 96 -2.95 -4.72 -13.04
CA GLY A 96 -2.64 -5.83 -13.92
C GLY A 96 -2.38 -5.35 -15.35
N PHE A 97 -3.34 -4.61 -15.92
CA PHE A 97 -3.22 -4.03 -17.26
C PHE A 97 -1.99 -3.14 -17.41
N ALA A 98 -1.77 -2.20 -16.48
CA ALA A 98 -0.63 -1.27 -16.52
C ALA A 98 0.73 -1.98 -16.45
N LEU A 99 0.80 -3.13 -15.75
CA LEU A 99 2.02 -3.92 -15.61
C LEU A 99 2.15 -5.04 -16.66
N GLY A 100 1.25 -5.11 -17.66
CA GLY A 100 1.24 -6.17 -18.66
C GLY A 100 0.94 -7.57 -18.09
N LEU A 101 0.21 -7.63 -16.97
CA LEU A 101 -0.18 -8.87 -16.29
C LEU A 101 -1.66 -9.19 -16.51
N PRO A 102 -2.03 -10.49 -16.61
CA PRO A 102 -3.43 -10.87 -16.52
C PRO A 102 -4.05 -10.39 -15.19
N PRO A 103 -5.30 -9.87 -15.17
CA PRO A 103 -5.93 -9.31 -13.97
C PRO A 103 -5.85 -10.21 -12.72
N GLU A 104 -6.10 -11.51 -12.89
CA GLU A 104 -6.05 -12.50 -11.80
C GLU A 104 -4.64 -12.69 -11.23
N SER A 105 -3.61 -12.49 -12.06
CA SER A 105 -2.22 -12.63 -11.63
C SER A 105 -1.81 -11.52 -10.67
N PHE A 106 -2.27 -10.28 -10.90
CA PHE A 106 -2.00 -9.18 -9.98
C PHE A 106 -2.73 -9.38 -8.64
N ALA A 107 -4.02 -9.75 -8.69
CA ALA A 107 -4.80 -10.02 -7.48
C ALA A 107 -4.17 -11.14 -6.63
N ARG A 108 -3.64 -12.20 -7.26
CA ARG A 108 -2.89 -13.26 -6.58
C ARG A 108 -1.63 -12.72 -5.90
N LYS A 109 -0.82 -11.91 -6.59
CA LYS A 109 0.38 -11.28 -6.01
C LYS A 109 0.04 -10.37 -4.83
N VAL A 110 -1.04 -9.60 -4.91
CA VAL A 110 -1.54 -8.78 -3.78
C VAL A 110 -1.87 -9.66 -2.57
N LYS A 111 -2.52 -10.80 -2.79
CA LYS A 111 -2.83 -11.75 -1.71
C LYS A 111 -1.56 -12.34 -1.09
N GLU A 112 -0.58 -12.72 -1.91
CA GLU A 112 0.72 -13.23 -1.45
C GLU A 112 1.46 -12.21 -0.58
N PHE A 113 1.56 -10.95 -1.02
CA PHE A 113 2.19 -9.89 -0.25
C PHE A 113 1.44 -9.58 1.05
N ARG A 114 0.10 -9.58 1.03
CA ARG A 114 -0.71 -9.41 2.23
C ARG A 114 -0.50 -10.51 3.25
N ASN A 115 -0.44 -11.77 2.79
CA ASN A 115 -0.16 -12.92 3.66
C ASN A 115 1.23 -12.80 4.26
N PHE A 116 2.24 -12.58 3.42
CA PHE A 116 3.62 -12.36 3.86
C PHE A 116 3.71 -11.25 4.93
N MET A 117 3.13 -10.07 4.66
CA MET A 117 3.09 -8.94 5.60
C MET A 117 2.41 -9.30 6.92
N LYS A 118 1.33 -10.07 6.89
CA LYS A 118 0.64 -10.54 8.09
C LYS A 118 1.53 -11.49 8.91
N GLU A 119 2.30 -12.35 8.25
CA GLU A 119 3.14 -13.33 8.93
C GLU A 119 4.33 -12.68 9.65
N ILE A 120 5.09 -11.83 8.95
CA ILE A 120 6.25 -11.14 9.52
C ILE A 120 5.88 -10.11 10.58
N ASN A 121 4.61 -9.65 10.60
CA ASN A 121 4.17 -8.63 11.53
C ASN A 121 3.67 -9.19 12.87
N ARG A 122 3.50 -10.51 13.01
CA ARG A 122 3.00 -11.10 14.26
C ARG A 122 3.89 -10.71 15.46
N PRO A 123 3.30 -10.43 16.65
CA PRO A 123 1.87 -10.45 16.97
C PRO A 123 1.10 -9.16 16.60
N SER A 124 1.78 -8.14 16.09
CA SER A 124 1.15 -6.87 15.69
C SER A 124 0.18 -7.03 14.53
N LYS A 125 -0.83 -6.17 14.50
CA LYS A 125 -1.80 -6.01 13.40
C LYS A 125 -1.68 -4.64 12.72
N ASN A 126 -0.70 -3.82 13.13
CA ASN A 126 -0.53 -2.47 12.59
C ASN A 126 0.00 -2.53 11.15
N THR A 127 -0.76 -1.96 10.21
CA THR A 127 -0.43 -1.96 8.78
C THR A 127 0.90 -1.27 8.49
N LEU A 128 1.17 -0.13 9.12
CA LEU A 128 2.40 0.63 8.92
C LEU A 128 3.63 -0.16 9.41
N THR A 129 3.53 -0.85 10.54
CA THR A 129 4.57 -1.79 11.01
C THR A 129 4.77 -2.94 10.02
N ALA A 130 3.70 -3.48 9.45
CA ALA A 130 3.77 -4.55 8.47
C ALA A 130 4.51 -4.11 7.20
N MET A 131 4.18 -2.93 6.67
CA MET A 131 4.85 -2.33 5.51
C MET A 131 6.34 -2.10 5.78
N THR A 132 6.66 -1.49 6.92
CA THR A 132 8.05 -1.22 7.34
C THR A 132 8.87 -2.50 7.38
N ARG A 133 8.35 -3.54 8.04
CA ARG A 133 9.03 -4.85 8.08
C ARG A 133 9.17 -5.44 6.69
N ALA A 134 8.12 -5.36 5.87
CA ALA A 134 8.12 -5.94 4.54
C ALA A 134 9.23 -5.38 3.66
N VAL A 135 9.50 -4.07 3.74
CA VAL A 135 10.65 -3.45 3.06
C VAL A 135 11.94 -4.11 3.53
N CYS A 136 12.15 -4.21 4.84
CA CYS A 136 13.38 -4.79 5.39
C CYS A 136 13.61 -6.23 4.91
N TYR A 137 12.57 -7.07 4.91
CA TYR A 137 12.68 -8.47 4.49
C TYR A 137 12.78 -8.64 2.96
N LYS A 138 11.97 -7.91 2.17
CA LYS A 138 11.92 -8.08 0.71
C LYS A 138 13.14 -7.52 -0.01
N TYR A 139 13.80 -6.53 0.59
CA TYR A 139 15.04 -5.96 0.08
C TYR A 139 16.29 -6.48 0.80
N GLY A 140 16.15 -7.42 1.74
CA GLY A 140 17.28 -8.11 2.37
C GLY A 140 18.16 -7.23 3.27
N VAL A 141 17.70 -6.03 3.64
CA VAL A 141 18.53 -5.06 4.38
C VAL A 141 18.89 -5.53 5.80
N ILE A 142 18.15 -6.50 6.34
CA ILE A 142 18.45 -7.17 7.62
C ILE A 142 19.83 -7.84 7.59
N ALA A 143 20.33 -8.25 6.42
CA ALA A 143 21.65 -8.86 6.29
C ALA A 143 22.82 -7.88 6.54
N HIS A 144 22.53 -6.58 6.48
CA HIS A 144 23.53 -5.51 6.51
C HIS A 144 23.73 -4.86 7.88
N GLN A 145 22.91 -5.20 8.87
CA GLN A 145 23.00 -4.69 10.23
C GLN A 145 23.88 -5.59 11.13
N GLU A 146 24.10 -5.15 12.36
CA GLU A 146 24.90 -5.88 13.36
C GLU A 146 24.47 -7.35 13.58
N PRO A 147 25.41 -8.23 13.96
CA PRO A 147 25.16 -9.67 14.09
C PRO A 147 23.94 -10.02 14.94
N TYR A 148 23.73 -9.32 16.06
CA TYR A 148 22.63 -9.62 16.98
C TYR A 148 21.26 -9.58 16.29
N PHE A 149 20.92 -8.48 15.60
CA PHE A 149 19.64 -8.37 14.92
C PHE A 149 19.58 -9.21 13.64
N ARG A 150 20.71 -9.34 12.92
CA ARG A 150 20.82 -10.15 11.70
C ARG A 150 20.55 -11.63 11.98
N ASP A 151 21.16 -12.19 13.00
CA ASP A 151 21.06 -13.62 13.34
C ASP A 151 19.64 -13.97 13.83
N MET A 152 18.96 -13.03 14.48
CA MET A 152 17.54 -13.15 14.83
C MET A 152 16.59 -12.88 13.64
N ASN A 153 17.12 -12.43 12.50
CA ASN A 153 16.37 -12.04 11.32
C ASN A 153 15.24 -11.02 11.62
N VAL A 154 15.57 -9.98 12.39
CA VAL A 154 14.66 -8.87 12.73
C VAL A 154 15.34 -7.54 12.43
N PRO A 155 14.62 -6.49 11.97
CA PRO A 155 15.25 -5.20 11.73
C PRO A 155 15.70 -4.54 13.05
N ASN A 156 16.83 -3.83 13.02
CA ASN A 156 17.26 -2.95 14.11
C ASN A 156 16.10 -1.99 14.50
N PRO A 157 15.77 -1.81 15.80
CA PRO A 157 14.65 -0.98 16.25
C PRO A 157 14.74 0.50 15.84
N ILE A 158 15.95 1.08 15.78
CA ILE A 158 16.16 2.48 15.39
C ILE A 158 15.88 2.63 13.89
N LEU A 159 16.48 1.77 13.07
CA LEU A 159 16.20 1.67 11.64
C LEU A 159 14.69 1.51 11.40
N GLN A 160 14.05 0.59 12.14
CA GLN A 160 12.63 0.31 12.00
C GLN A 160 11.79 1.55 12.34
N LYS A 161 12.14 2.30 13.40
CA LYS A 161 11.44 3.53 13.76
C LYS A 161 11.56 4.58 12.65
N ASN A 162 12.77 4.85 12.19
CA ASN A 162 13.04 5.90 11.19
C ASN A 162 12.42 5.54 9.83
N LEU A 163 12.54 4.28 9.40
CA LEU A 163 11.87 3.81 8.18
C LEU A 163 10.35 3.89 8.31
N ARG A 164 9.79 3.61 9.50
CA ARG A 164 8.34 3.69 9.73
C ARG A 164 7.79 5.10 9.52
N GLU A 165 8.55 6.13 9.89
CA GLU A 165 8.18 7.54 9.65
C GLU A 165 8.12 7.84 8.15
N LEU A 166 9.09 7.35 7.36
CA LEU A 166 9.03 7.47 5.89
C LEU A 166 7.84 6.70 5.31
N MET A 167 7.59 5.48 5.80
CA MET A 167 6.52 4.62 5.30
C MET A 167 5.11 5.21 5.52
N GLU A 168 4.94 6.14 6.46
CA GLU A 168 3.66 6.77 6.76
C GLU A 168 3.10 7.54 5.55
N HIS A 169 3.99 8.17 4.77
CA HIS A 169 3.63 8.94 3.57
C HIS A 169 3.11 8.08 2.41
N PHE A 170 3.20 6.76 2.51
CA PHE A 170 2.72 5.82 1.50
C PHE A 170 1.35 5.21 1.85
N LEU A 171 0.79 5.54 3.01
CA LEU A 171 -0.58 5.15 3.35
C LEU A 171 -1.58 6.09 2.70
N TRP A 172 -2.57 5.50 2.03
CA TRP A 172 -3.69 6.23 1.49
C TRP A 172 -4.63 6.65 2.60
N ASP A 173 -4.95 7.94 2.67
CA ASP A 173 -5.93 8.47 3.61
C ASP A 173 -7.36 8.18 3.11
N TRP A 174 -7.83 6.97 3.39
CA TRP A 174 -9.19 6.56 3.04
C TRP A 174 -10.24 7.26 3.90
N GLU A 175 -9.88 7.78 5.07
CA GLU A 175 -10.79 8.51 5.96
C GLU A 175 -11.12 9.87 5.36
N ASP A 176 -10.10 10.67 5.02
CA ASP A 176 -10.28 11.94 4.30
C ASP A 176 -10.98 11.73 2.94
N PHE A 177 -10.63 10.65 2.23
CA PHE A 177 -11.26 10.33 0.96
C PHE A 177 -12.78 10.14 1.09
N VAL A 178 -13.25 9.33 2.05
CA VAL A 178 -14.70 9.10 2.22
C VAL A 178 -15.41 10.30 2.82
N ASP A 179 -14.70 11.23 3.47
CA ASP A 179 -15.26 12.49 3.94
C ASP A 179 -15.56 13.46 2.79
N GLN A 180 -14.72 13.48 1.77
CA GLN A 180 -14.89 14.36 0.61
C GLN A 180 -15.81 13.77 -0.47
N TYR A 181 -15.79 12.46 -0.65
CA TYR A 181 -16.43 11.78 -1.77
C TYR A 181 -17.50 10.78 -1.33
N ARG A 182 -18.57 10.68 -2.12
CA ARG A 182 -19.50 9.54 -2.07
C ARG A 182 -19.24 8.63 -3.26
N VAL A 183 -19.14 7.33 -3.03
CA VAL A 183 -18.85 6.36 -4.08
C VAL A 183 -20.12 5.61 -4.47
N VAL A 184 -20.32 5.43 -5.77
CA VAL A 184 -21.37 4.56 -6.34
C VAL A 184 -20.76 3.54 -7.28
N LEU A 185 -21.46 2.45 -7.55
CA LEU A 185 -21.04 1.52 -8.59
C LEU A 185 -21.27 2.14 -9.98
N ALA A 186 -20.27 2.04 -10.85
CA ALA A 186 -20.45 2.30 -12.28
C ALA A 186 -21.43 1.28 -12.87
N PRO A 187 -22.18 1.66 -13.91
CA PRO A 187 -23.01 0.70 -14.66
C PRO A 187 -22.16 -0.48 -15.14
N SER A 188 -22.71 -1.69 -15.11
CA SER A 188 -22.11 -2.84 -15.78
C SER A 188 -22.05 -2.58 -17.29
N GLU A 189 -20.92 -2.84 -17.94
CA GLU A 189 -20.76 -2.80 -19.40
C GLU A 189 -21.50 -3.97 -20.10
N GLU A 190 -22.64 -4.42 -19.56
CA GLU A 190 -23.61 -5.23 -20.29
C GLU A 190 -24.68 -4.28 -20.82
N GLN A 191 -24.51 -3.91 -22.11
CA GLN A 191 -25.37 -3.08 -22.99
C GLN A 191 -24.65 -1.82 -23.51
N ALA A 192 -23.65 -2.04 -24.37
CA ALA A 192 -23.32 -1.15 -25.48
C ALA A 192 -22.96 -2.02 -26.69
#